data_AF-A0A969M9B1-F1
#
_entry.id   AF-A0A969M9B1-F1
#
_cell.length_a   1.000
_cell.length_b   1.000
_cell.length_c   1.000
_cell.angle_alpha   90.00
_cell.angle_beta   90.00
_cell.angle_gamma   90.00
#
_symmetry.space_group_name_H-M   'P 1'
#
loop_
_entity.id
_entity.type
_entity.pdbx_description
1 polymer ?
#
loop_
_entity_poly.entity_id
_entity_poly.type
_entity_poly.pdbx_seq_one_letter_code
_entity_poly.pdbx_strand_id
1 'polypeptide(L)'
;MSRRWLEAGPWRLVRDAAADLTLLQFHDLEADEATALAQAQPGHRLAGGTDEGGFIWSDFTFEVLKPAHYDRTHRTSVVLVQDREITPREMLEAAAARRIQPFPGISIDQVAFVFFDEAQARRQLRDLWLRGLECRALTPGGERRLDEDYVPEPVEVADWVKRVQDREGF
;
A
#
# COMPACT_ATOMS: atom_id res chain seq x y z
N MET A 1 4.35 4.04 4.41
CA MET A 1 3.21 3.11 4.51
C MET A 1 1.89 3.87 4.55
N SER A 2 0.86 3.35 3.89
CA SER A 2 -0.51 3.87 4.00
C SER A 2 -1.23 3.26 5.22
N ARG A 3 -2.33 3.87 5.68
CA ARG A 3 -3.17 3.28 6.73
C ARG A 3 -3.83 1.97 6.29
N ARG A 4 -4.26 1.88 5.03
CA ARG A 4 -4.86 0.67 4.44
C ARG A 4 -3.88 -0.51 4.46
N TRP A 5 -2.59 -0.23 4.24
CA TRP A 5 -1.53 -1.23 4.37
C TRP A 5 -1.40 -1.75 5.79
N LEU A 6 -1.43 -0.85 6.78
CA LEU A 6 -1.34 -1.21 8.19
C LEU A 6 -2.48 -2.16 8.60
N GLU A 7 -3.68 -1.93 8.09
CA GLU A 7 -4.87 -2.73 8.42
C GLU A 7 -4.90 -4.10 7.75
N ALA A 8 -4.04 -4.34 6.76
CA ALA A 8 -4.07 -5.55 5.94
C ALA A 8 -2.90 -6.52 6.18
N GLY A 9 -2.06 -6.26 7.19
CA GLY A 9 -0.86 -7.05 7.42
C GLY A 9 -1.04 -8.24 8.39
N PRO A 10 -0.08 -9.17 8.42
CA PRO A 10 -0.08 -10.36 9.26
C PRO A 10 0.40 -10.06 10.70
N TRP A 11 0.03 -8.89 11.22
CA TRP A 11 0.49 -8.38 12.51
C TRP A 11 -0.68 -7.97 13.38
N ARG A 12 -0.43 -7.88 14.68
CA ARG A 12 -1.35 -7.24 15.60
C ARG A 12 -1.13 -5.74 15.56
N LEU A 13 -2.20 -4.98 15.35
CA LEU A 13 -2.21 -3.52 15.49
C LEU A 13 -2.68 -3.15 16.89
N VAL A 14 -1.86 -2.39 17.62
CA VAL A 14 -2.24 -1.73 18.87
C VAL A 14 -2.26 -0.23 18.63
N ARG A 15 -3.35 0.44 18.96
CA ARG A 15 -3.54 1.87 18.70
C ARG A 15 -3.77 2.61 20.00
N ASP A 16 -3.02 3.69 20.19
CA ASP A 16 -3.29 4.69 21.21
C ASP A 16 -3.75 5.97 20.50
N ALA A 17 -5.06 6.20 20.55
CA ALA A 17 -5.67 7.37 19.92
C ALA A 17 -5.32 8.68 20.65
N ALA A 18 -5.04 8.63 21.95
CA ALA A 18 -4.68 9.82 22.71
C ALA A 18 -3.25 10.28 22.39
N ALA A 19 -2.35 9.34 22.09
CA ALA A 19 -0.96 9.62 21.73
C ALA A 19 -0.69 9.67 20.22
N ASP A 20 -1.72 9.48 19.37
CA ASP A 20 -1.58 9.32 17.91
C ASP A 20 -0.50 8.27 17.54
N LEU A 21 -0.48 7.16 18.29
CA LEU A 21 0.54 6.13 18.17
C LEU A 21 -0.08 4.82 17.65
N THR A 22 0.58 4.20 16.68
CA THR A 22 0.26 2.84 16.23
C THR A 22 1.49 1.97 16.41
N LEU A 23 1.34 0.89 17.18
CA LEU A 23 2.34 -0.16 17.36
C LEU A 23 1.95 -1.37 16.51
N LEU A 24 2.92 -1.87 15.73
CA LEU A 24 2.81 -3.12 14.99
C LEU A 24 3.57 -4.19 15.78
N GLN A 25 2.86 -5.20 16.25
CA GLN A 25 3.45 -6.37 16.89
C GLN A 25 3.48 -7.52 15.88
N PHE A 26 4.65 -8.12 15.68
CA PHE A 26 4.87 -9.14 14.65
C PHE A 26 4.85 -10.59 15.14
N HIS A 27 4.83 -10.82 16.45
CA HIS A 27 4.75 -12.15 17.03
C HIS A 27 4.10 -12.11 18.41
N ASP A 28 3.65 -13.26 18.92
CA ASP A 28 3.18 -13.44 20.29
C ASP A 28 4.37 -13.34 21.25
N LEU A 29 4.30 -12.44 22.24
CA LEU A 29 5.39 -12.20 23.20
C LEU A 29 5.64 -13.40 24.13
N GLU A 30 4.71 -14.35 24.21
CA GLU A 30 4.85 -15.58 24.98
C GLU A 30 5.41 -16.75 24.15
N ALA A 31 5.65 -16.55 22.85
CA ALA A 31 6.19 -17.60 21.98
C ALA A 31 7.68 -17.86 22.27
N ASP A 32 8.11 -19.11 22.05
CA ASP A 32 9.54 -19.42 21.97
C ASP A 32 10.21 -18.71 20.79
N GLU A 33 11.55 -18.67 20.81
CA GLU A 33 12.35 -17.94 19.80
C GLU A 33 12.05 -18.40 18.36
N ALA A 34 11.97 -19.70 18.13
CA ALA A 34 11.76 -20.25 16.79
C ALA A 34 10.38 -19.88 16.25
N THR A 35 9.36 -19.98 17.10
CA THR A 35 7.98 -19.62 16.78
C THR A 35 7.84 -18.11 16.58
N ALA A 36 8.45 -17.30 17.45
CA ALA A 36 8.44 -15.84 17.34
C ALA A 36 9.07 -15.38 16.02
N LEU A 37 10.21 -15.96 15.63
CA LEU A 37 10.86 -15.67 14.36
C LEU A 37 9.96 -16.04 13.18
N ALA A 38 9.35 -17.23 13.19
CA ALA A 38 8.45 -17.67 12.13
C ALA A 38 7.22 -16.77 11.98
N GLN A 39 6.64 -16.32 13.10
CA GLN A 39 5.52 -15.37 13.10
C GLN A 39 5.94 -13.99 12.58
N ALA A 40 7.16 -13.53 12.92
CA ALA A 40 7.60 -12.17 12.59
C ALA A 40 8.04 -11.99 11.14
N GLN A 41 8.53 -13.05 10.48
CA GLN A 41 9.06 -12.99 9.12
C GLN A 41 8.10 -12.36 8.08
N PRO A 42 6.82 -12.78 7.99
CA PRO A 42 5.87 -12.16 7.07
C PRO A 42 5.68 -10.65 7.34
N GLY A 43 5.59 -10.26 8.60
CA GLY A 43 5.45 -8.87 9.02
C GLY A 43 6.67 -8.03 8.62
N HIS A 44 7.88 -8.52 8.89
CA HIS A 44 9.13 -7.86 8.46
C HIS A 44 9.24 -7.71 6.95
N ARG A 45 8.77 -8.69 6.17
CA ARG A 45 8.78 -8.59 4.70
C ARG A 45 7.86 -7.47 4.21
N LEU A 46 6.64 -7.39 4.73
CA LEU A 46 5.61 -6.44 4.26
C LEU A 46 5.75 -5.04 4.87
N ALA A 47 6.33 -4.91 6.06
CA ALA A 47 6.66 -3.63 6.68
C ALA A 47 8.11 -3.19 6.41
N GLY A 48 8.89 -4.00 5.71
CA GLY A 48 10.29 -3.75 5.40
C GLY A 48 10.49 -2.88 4.17
N GLY A 49 11.76 -2.63 3.87
CA GLY A 49 12.20 -1.81 2.74
C GLY A 49 12.38 -2.55 1.41
N THR A 50 11.74 -3.72 1.24
CA THR A 50 11.70 -4.42 -0.04
C THR A 50 10.67 -3.78 -0.97
N ASP A 51 10.70 -4.09 -2.27
CA ASP A 51 9.72 -3.58 -3.23
C ASP A 51 8.28 -4.05 -2.93
N GLU A 52 8.14 -5.22 -2.31
CA GLU A 52 6.87 -5.75 -1.83
C GLU A 52 6.38 -5.04 -0.56
N GLY A 53 7.29 -4.42 0.19
CA GLY A 53 7.00 -3.75 1.45
C GLY A 53 6.38 -2.37 1.29
N GLY A 54 5.89 -1.83 2.39
CA GLY A 54 5.30 -0.49 2.43
C GLY A 54 6.23 0.62 2.97
N PHE A 55 7.45 0.27 3.39
CA PHE A 55 8.38 1.22 3.99
C PHE A 55 9.09 2.07 2.93
N ILE A 56 9.15 3.37 3.18
CA ILE A 56 9.78 4.34 2.27
C ILE A 56 10.92 5.00 3.03
N TRP A 57 12.14 4.76 2.57
CA TRP A 57 13.36 5.34 3.13
C TRP A 57 13.45 6.85 2.86
N SER A 58 14.25 7.57 3.65
CA SER A 58 14.48 9.00 3.45
C SER A 58 15.38 9.30 2.23
N ASP A 59 16.26 8.38 1.87
CA ASP A 59 17.20 8.42 0.74
C ASP A 59 16.66 7.66 -0.49
N PHE A 60 15.34 7.55 -0.61
CA PHE A 60 14.69 6.77 -1.65
C PHE A 60 14.98 7.33 -3.06
N THR A 61 15.51 6.48 -3.93
CA THR A 61 15.77 6.78 -5.35
C THR A 61 14.56 6.42 -6.21
N PHE A 62 14.29 7.20 -7.26
CA PHE A 62 13.26 6.91 -8.25
C PHE A 62 13.91 6.40 -9.55
N GLU A 63 13.54 5.22 -10.00
CA GLU A 63 14.17 4.53 -11.12
C GLU A 63 13.18 4.16 -12.22
N VAL A 64 11.96 3.78 -11.85
CA VAL A 64 11.00 3.15 -12.76
C VAL A 64 9.71 3.94 -12.94
N LEU A 65 9.32 4.79 -11.98
CA LEU A 65 8.12 5.60 -12.07
C LEU A 65 8.24 6.62 -13.21
N LYS A 66 7.35 6.50 -14.20
CA LYS A 66 7.33 7.35 -15.38
C LYS A 66 5.92 7.91 -15.62
N PRO A 67 5.56 9.03 -14.96
CA PRO A 67 4.30 9.71 -15.23
C PRO A 67 4.22 10.19 -16.67
N ALA A 68 3.06 10.03 -17.30
CA ALA A 68 2.78 10.51 -18.63
C ALA A 68 2.38 11.99 -18.63
N HIS A 69 1.62 12.43 -17.64
CA HIS A 69 1.23 13.83 -17.47
C HIS A 69 0.88 14.14 -16.01
N TYR A 70 0.68 15.44 -15.74
CA TYR A 70 0.30 15.94 -14.43
C TYR A 70 -0.99 16.76 -14.52
N ASP A 71 -2.03 16.33 -13.81
CA ASP A 71 -3.27 17.08 -13.64
C ASP A 71 -3.05 18.15 -12.57
N ARG A 72 -2.94 19.41 -13.02
CA ARG A 72 -2.72 20.55 -12.12
C ARG A 72 -3.92 20.88 -11.24
N THR A 73 -5.13 20.57 -11.70
CA THR A 73 -6.37 20.90 -11.00
C THR A 73 -6.50 20.05 -9.74
N HIS A 74 -6.21 18.75 -9.86
CA HIS A 74 -6.29 17.79 -8.76
C HIS A 74 -4.95 17.45 -8.13
N ARG A 75 -3.86 18.02 -8.66
CA ARG A 75 -2.48 17.77 -8.21
C ARG A 75 -2.12 16.28 -8.26
N THR A 76 -2.56 15.65 -9.34
CA THR A 76 -2.43 14.20 -9.56
C THR A 76 -1.41 13.92 -10.66
N SER A 77 -0.39 13.13 -10.32
CA SER A 77 0.55 12.57 -11.29
C SER A 77 -0.07 11.34 -11.95
N VAL A 78 -0.16 11.32 -13.28
CA VAL A 78 -0.87 10.26 -14.01
C VAL A 78 0.12 9.36 -14.74
N VAL A 79 0.03 8.06 -14.50
CA VAL A 79 0.77 7.01 -15.20
C VAL A 79 -0.20 6.29 -16.13
N LEU A 80 0.13 6.22 -17.42
CA LEU A 80 -0.63 5.44 -18.40
C LEU A 80 -0.11 4.01 -18.44
N VAL A 81 -1.02 3.04 -18.40
CA VAL A 81 -0.70 1.61 -18.35
C VAL A 81 -1.30 0.93 -19.57
N GLN A 82 -0.44 0.58 -20.51
CA GLN A 82 -0.79 -0.10 -21.75
C GLN A 82 -0.09 -1.45 -21.79
N ASP A 83 -0.88 -2.53 -21.83
CA ASP A 83 -0.42 -3.91 -22.08
C ASP A 83 0.71 -4.41 -21.16
N ARG A 84 0.76 -3.93 -19.91
CA ARG A 84 1.77 -4.33 -18.93
C ARG A 84 1.26 -4.35 -17.50
N GLU A 85 1.92 -5.14 -16.66
CA GLU A 85 1.71 -5.07 -15.21
C GLU A 85 2.58 -3.97 -14.58
N ILE A 86 2.08 -3.43 -13.47
CA ILE A 86 2.80 -2.46 -12.64
C ILE A 86 3.57 -3.26 -11.61
N THR A 87 4.88 -3.04 -11.53
CA THR A 87 5.70 -3.78 -10.58
C THR A 87 5.49 -3.26 -9.16
N PRO A 88 5.71 -4.08 -8.12
CA PRO A 88 5.69 -3.62 -6.73
C PRO A 88 6.60 -2.40 -6.51
N ARG A 89 7.78 -2.40 -7.15
CA ARG A 89 8.71 -1.28 -7.17
C ARG A 89 8.05 0.00 -7.68
N GLU A 90 7.43 -0.04 -8.86
CA GLU A 90 6.78 1.14 -9.44
C GLU A 90 5.64 1.67 -8.57
N MET A 91 4.86 0.78 -7.94
CA MET A 91 3.84 1.20 -6.98
C MET A 91 4.47 1.83 -5.71
N LEU A 92 5.59 1.30 -5.23
CA LEU A 92 6.31 1.86 -4.08
C LEU A 92 6.86 3.26 -4.41
N GLU A 93 7.45 3.44 -5.59
CA GLU A 93 7.91 4.76 -6.06
C GLU A 93 6.74 5.73 -6.21
N ALA A 94 5.60 5.30 -6.77
CA ALA A 94 4.39 6.12 -6.85
C ALA A 94 3.91 6.56 -5.45
N ALA A 95 3.93 5.65 -4.47
CA ALA A 95 3.56 5.99 -3.10
C ALA A 95 4.56 6.97 -2.47
N ALA A 96 5.87 6.78 -2.73
CA ALA A 96 6.94 7.65 -2.27
C ALA A 96 6.86 9.06 -2.89
N ALA A 97 6.45 9.18 -4.15
CA ALA A 97 6.36 10.47 -4.86
C ALA A 97 5.47 11.49 -4.11
N ARG A 98 4.38 11.02 -3.48
CA ARG A 98 3.48 11.86 -2.67
C ARG A 98 4.10 12.39 -1.38
N ARG A 99 5.14 11.73 -0.85
CA ARG A 99 5.82 12.14 0.38
C ARG A 99 7.11 12.91 0.08
N ILE A 100 7.89 12.41 -0.86
CA ILE A 100 9.24 12.90 -1.16
C ILE A 100 9.21 14.05 -2.17
N GLN A 101 8.15 14.15 -2.98
CA GLN A 101 7.96 15.24 -3.94
C GLN A 101 9.16 15.41 -4.89
N PRO A 102 9.48 14.38 -5.70
CA PRO A 102 10.74 14.30 -6.46
C PRO A 102 10.85 15.31 -7.61
N PHE A 103 9.77 16.02 -7.96
CA PHE A 103 9.73 16.97 -9.07
C PHE A 103 9.66 18.42 -8.55
N PRO A 104 10.73 19.22 -8.72
CA PRO A 104 10.75 20.60 -8.24
C PRO A 104 9.61 21.45 -8.83
N GLY A 105 8.94 22.24 -7.97
CA GLY A 105 7.87 23.15 -8.37
C GLY A 105 6.53 22.47 -8.68
N ILE A 106 6.44 21.14 -8.55
CA ILE A 106 5.22 20.37 -8.66
C ILE A 106 4.98 19.72 -7.31
N SER A 107 3.74 19.75 -6.83
CA SER A 107 3.38 19.11 -5.58
C SER A 107 2.27 18.10 -5.84
N ILE A 108 2.62 16.84 -5.64
CA ILE A 108 1.83 15.65 -5.94
C ILE A 108 1.06 15.26 -4.69
N ASP A 109 -0.24 15.45 -4.72
CA ASP A 109 -1.12 14.96 -3.65
C ASP A 109 -1.50 13.50 -3.92
N GLN A 110 -1.58 13.10 -5.19
CA GLN A 110 -1.94 11.75 -5.58
C GLN A 110 -1.23 11.24 -6.84
N VAL A 111 -1.12 9.92 -6.96
CA VAL A 111 -0.70 9.24 -8.20
C VAL A 111 -1.82 8.33 -8.69
N ALA A 112 -2.16 8.44 -9.98
CA ALA A 112 -3.18 7.62 -10.62
C ALA A 112 -2.58 6.75 -11.71
N PHE A 113 -2.91 5.46 -11.69
CA PHE A 113 -2.62 4.52 -12.76
C PHE A 113 -3.87 4.37 -13.62
N VAL A 114 -3.80 4.82 -14.87
CA VAL A 114 -4.89 4.73 -15.84
C VAL A 114 -4.61 3.59 -16.81
N PHE A 115 -5.38 2.52 -16.66
CA PHE A 115 -5.26 1.31 -17.46
C PHE A 115 -6.12 1.40 -18.72
N PHE A 116 -5.58 0.90 -19.83
CA PHE A 116 -6.32 0.78 -21.09
C PHE A 116 -7.25 -0.45 -21.11
N ASP A 117 -6.97 -1.43 -20.24
CA ASP A 117 -7.80 -2.62 -20.00
C ASP A 117 -8.32 -2.62 -18.55
N GLU A 118 -9.64 -2.54 -18.39
CA GLU A 118 -10.29 -2.60 -17.07
C GLU A 118 -10.01 -3.93 -16.35
N ALA A 119 -9.94 -5.05 -17.08
CA ALA A 119 -9.65 -6.35 -16.47
C ALA A 119 -8.24 -6.36 -15.87
N GLN A 120 -7.27 -5.76 -16.54
CA GLN A 120 -5.91 -5.57 -16.01
C GLN A 120 -5.87 -4.65 -14.79
N ALA A 121 -6.64 -3.56 -14.82
CA ALA A 121 -6.77 -2.66 -13.67
C ALA A 121 -7.28 -3.42 -12.44
N ARG A 122 -8.35 -4.22 -12.60
CA ARG A 122 -8.97 -5.01 -11.54
C ARG A 122 -8.02 -6.04 -10.91
N ARG A 123 -7.13 -6.65 -11.69
CA ARG A 123 -6.12 -7.60 -11.18
C ARG A 123 -5.15 -6.95 -10.19
N GLN A 124 -4.88 -5.65 -10.32
CA GLN A 124 -3.91 -4.91 -9.50
C GLN A 124 -4.56 -3.89 -8.55
N LEU A 125 -5.90 -3.81 -8.58
CA LEU A 125 -6.69 -2.84 -7.80
C LEU A 125 -6.37 -2.92 -6.31
N ARG A 126 -6.30 -4.14 -5.76
CA ARG A 126 -5.99 -4.36 -4.35
C ARG A 126 -4.64 -3.77 -3.95
N ASP A 127 -3.60 -4.04 -4.73
CA ASP A 127 -2.23 -3.64 -4.38
C ASP A 127 -2.01 -2.13 -4.52
N LEU A 128 -2.63 -1.52 -5.53
CA LEU A 128 -2.69 -0.06 -5.68
C LEU A 128 -3.47 0.58 -4.52
N TRP A 129 -4.65 0.04 -4.20
CA TRP A 129 -5.52 0.53 -3.12
C TRP A 129 -4.83 0.44 -1.76
N LEU A 130 -4.14 -0.68 -1.47
CA LEU A 130 -3.36 -0.87 -0.25
C LEU A 130 -2.22 0.16 -0.13
N ARG A 131 -1.63 0.58 -1.25
CA ARG A 131 -0.63 1.66 -1.27
C ARG A 131 -1.25 3.06 -1.31
N GLY A 132 -2.59 3.14 -1.34
CA GLY A 132 -3.35 4.40 -1.40
C GLY A 132 -3.26 5.10 -2.75
N LEU A 133 -2.90 4.38 -3.81
CA LEU A 133 -2.80 4.88 -5.18
C LEU A 133 -4.16 4.78 -5.87
N GLU A 134 -4.42 5.66 -6.84
CA GLU A 134 -5.66 5.58 -7.62
C GLU A 134 -5.52 4.55 -8.73
N CYS A 135 -6.59 3.76 -8.89
CA CYS A 135 -6.70 2.79 -9.96
C CYS A 135 -7.85 3.24 -10.85
N ARG A 136 -7.53 3.63 -12.09
CA ARG A 136 -8.50 4.12 -13.06
C ARG A 136 -8.44 3.27 -14.32
N ALA A 137 -9.54 3.14 -15.04
CA ALA A 137 -9.58 2.42 -16.31
C ALA A 137 -10.30 3.24 -17.38
N LEU A 138 -9.80 3.16 -18.62
CA LEU A 138 -10.50 3.65 -19.79
C LEU A 138 -11.59 2.65 -20.17
N THR A 139 -12.84 3.10 -20.10
CA THR A 139 -14.01 2.33 -20.50
C THR A 139 -14.66 2.95 -21.75
N PRO A 140 -15.60 2.28 -22.42
CA PRO A 140 -16.36 2.90 -23.50
C PRO A 140 -17.10 4.19 -23.09
N GLY A 141 -17.41 4.35 -21.80
CA GLY A 141 -18.04 5.55 -21.22
C GLY A 141 -17.05 6.62 -20.77
N GLY A 142 -15.75 6.44 -21.02
CA GLY A 142 -14.68 7.31 -20.55
C GLY A 142 -13.87 6.73 -19.40
N GLU A 143 -13.00 7.55 -18.81
CA GLU A 143 -12.19 7.17 -17.65
C GLU A 143 -13.07 6.96 -16.42
N ARG A 144 -12.89 5.82 -15.75
CA ARG A 144 -13.59 5.47 -14.51
C ARG A 144 -12.59 5.20 -13.39
N ARG A 145 -12.86 5.73 -12.21
CA ARG A 145 -12.12 5.40 -10.98
C ARG A 145 -12.66 4.12 -10.36
N LEU A 146 -11.79 3.15 -10.12
CA LEU A 146 -12.13 1.82 -9.62
C LEU A 146 -11.86 1.67 -8.12
N ASP A 147 -11.01 2.51 -7.53
CA ASP A 147 -10.62 2.44 -6.11
C ASP A 147 -11.61 3.12 -5.14
N GLU A 148 -12.50 3.99 -5.63
CA GLU A 148 -13.43 4.77 -4.79
C GLU A 148 -14.40 3.88 -4.01
N ASP A 149 -15.04 2.94 -4.71
CA ASP A 149 -16.02 2.01 -4.12
C ASP A 149 -15.41 0.62 -3.85
N TYR A 150 -14.08 0.50 -3.89
CA TYR A 150 -13.43 -0.77 -3.67
C TYR A 150 -13.53 -1.19 -2.21
N VAL A 151 -14.19 -2.33 -1.98
CA VAL A 151 -14.22 -3.00 -0.68
C VAL A 151 -13.23 -4.16 -0.72
N PRO A 152 -12.14 -4.11 0.08
CA PRO A 152 -11.18 -5.20 0.12
C PRO A 152 -11.83 -6.47 0.69
N GLU A 153 -11.38 -7.62 0.22
CA GLU A 153 -11.71 -8.87 0.89
C GLU A 153 -11.17 -8.84 2.33
N PRO A 154 -11.90 -9.39 3.32
CA PRO A 154 -11.43 -9.47 4.69
C PRO A 154 -10.05 -10.14 4.72
N VAL A 155 -9.09 -9.48 5.36
CA VAL A 155 -7.76 -10.08 5.56
C VAL A 155 -7.89 -11.19 6.59
N GLU A 156 -7.40 -12.38 6.24
CA GLU A 156 -7.30 -13.47 7.19
C GLU A 156 -6.30 -13.08 8.28
N VAL A 157 -6.83 -12.83 9.48
CA VAL A 157 -6.01 -12.51 10.66
C VAL A 157 -5.23 -13.77 11.04
N ALA A 158 -3.92 -13.62 11.23
CA ALA A 158 -3.06 -14.73 11.62
C ALA A 158 -3.53 -15.33 12.96
N ASP A 159 -3.48 -16.66 13.09
CA ASP A 159 -4.05 -17.34 14.26
C ASP A 159 -3.40 -16.93 15.58
N TRP A 160 -2.11 -16.57 15.57
CA TRP A 160 -1.45 -16.07 16.75
C TRP A 160 -2.00 -14.71 17.19
N VAL A 161 -2.40 -13.84 16.24
CA VAL A 161 -3.02 -12.55 16.54
C VAL A 161 -4.39 -12.78 17.19
N LYS A 162 -5.21 -13.68 16.64
CA LYS A 162 -6.52 -14.05 17.20
C LYS A 162 -6.37 -14.50 18.67
N ARG A 163 -5.44 -15.44 18.93
CA ARG A 163 -5.17 -15.93 20.29
C ARG A 163 -4.76 -14.84 21.26
N VAL A 164 -3.89 -13.91 20.84
CA VAL A 164 -3.45 -12.79 21.67
C VAL A 164 -4.62 -11.84 21.96
N GLN A 165 -5.45 -11.52 20.96
CA GLN A 165 -6.63 -10.66 21.12
C GLN A 165 -7.64 -11.29 22.09
N ASP A 166 -7.93 -12.59 21.94
CA ASP A 166 -8.80 -13.34 22.84
C ASP A 166 -8.28 -13.34 24.29
N ARG A 167 -6.96 -13.52 24.47
CA ARG A 167 -6.30 -13.51 25.79
C ARG A 167 -6.38 -12.15 26.47
N GLU A 168 -6.29 -11.07 25.71
CA GLU A 168 -6.26 -9.70 26.22
C GLU A 168 -7.64 -9.00 26.23
N GLY A 169 -8.69 -9.65 25.72
CA GLY A 169 -10.07 -9.17 25.77
C GLY A 169 -10.39 -8.05 24.76
N PHE A 170 -9.77 -8.10 23.57
CA PHE A 170 -9.97 -7.15 22.47
C PHE A 170 -10.83 -7.69 21.34
#